data_AF-A0ABD1CBX0-F1
#
_entry.id   AF-A0ABD1CBX0-F1
#
_cell.length_a   1.000
_cell.length_b   1.000
_cell.length_c   1.000
_cell.angle_alpha   90.00
_cell.angle_beta   90.00
_cell.angle_gamma   90.00
#
_symmetry.space_group_name_H-M   'P 1'
#
loop_
_entity.id
_entity.type
_entity.pdbx_description
1 polymer ?
#
loop_
_entity_poly.entity_id
_entity_poly.type
_entity_poly.pdbx_seq_one_letter_code
_entity_poly.pdbx_strand_id
1 'polypeptide(L)'
;MMSLLTMTLCYVKQFLLWYYRESIHKLRTFIVERQFCSGDSSYDSTVRSGFYRNAQNLVTGIFGLILLDQIMIAAPSPLRKRYFGIPSWFYSYGEGTALVVELAFYPTFIIVWVSKLFCSSATVAIVLNGLRTELQILAQYYGRIMKGLQLEVCSDPSKFHRNFRKSPQTRSWFWSQLRLRTGVGVQHHVQLLEYLQLLQPVFEKIFFLIYYQALIVAGAVFYVTMRDEFTVCSVAVLMCMSISVLECYWWCHLVDSFQDVNETLSHHLTNQCSQLPHSADHHSEYVQMRTTCMIIAERAHRGVEFSCVGMFTISTAAFANLLNVCYSVLMFLINVCDKVDPVKQFQLWVGSKI
;
A
#
# COMPACT_ATOMS: atom_id res chain seq x y z
N MET A 1 -21.82 15.91 11.73
CA MET A 1 -21.28 16.12 10.36
C MET A 1 -20.06 15.23 10.08
N MET A 2 -19.01 15.24 10.91
CA MET A 2 -17.83 14.36 10.74
C MET A 2 -18.15 12.87 10.65
N SER A 3 -19.03 12.37 11.53
CA SER A 3 -19.47 10.95 11.53
C SER A 3 -20.18 10.55 10.22
N LEU A 4 -20.99 11.43 9.64
CA LEU A 4 -21.65 11.15 8.35
C LEU A 4 -20.64 11.05 7.23
N LEU A 5 -19.64 11.94 7.22
CA LEU A 5 -18.60 11.97 6.20
C LEU A 5 -17.72 10.71 6.25
N THR A 6 -17.30 10.29 7.45
CA THR A 6 -16.57 9.02 7.62
C THR A 6 -17.41 7.81 7.23
N MET A 7 -18.72 7.80 7.52
CA MET A 7 -19.61 6.72 7.07
C MET A 7 -19.76 6.67 5.56
N THR A 8 -19.88 7.82 4.90
CA THR A 8 -19.92 7.85 3.43
C THR A 8 -18.62 7.30 2.84
N LEU A 9 -17.46 7.65 3.40
CA LEU A 9 -16.16 7.12 2.96
C LEU A 9 -16.06 5.60 3.16
N CYS A 10 -16.54 5.07 4.30
CA CYS A 10 -16.63 3.62 4.54
C CYS A 10 -17.46 2.91 3.47
N TYR A 11 -18.66 3.44 3.17
CA TYR A 11 -19.54 2.83 2.16
C TYR A 11 -18.94 2.89 0.77
N VAL A 12 -18.30 3.99 0.38
CA VAL A 12 -17.63 4.11 -0.92
C VAL A 12 -16.47 3.11 -1.03
N LYS A 13 -15.62 3.00 0.00
CA LYS A 13 -14.52 2.01 0.03
C LYS A 13 -15.06 0.59 -0.10
N GLN A 14 -16.13 0.26 0.62
CA GLN A 14 -16.73 -1.07 0.59
C GLN A 14 -17.43 -1.38 -0.74
N PHE A 15 -18.08 -0.38 -1.33
CA PHE A 15 -18.65 -0.48 -2.67
C PHE A 15 -17.57 -0.74 -3.72
N LEU A 16 -16.43 -0.02 -3.66
CA LEU A 16 -15.29 -0.27 -4.53
C LEU A 16 -14.75 -1.69 -4.38
N LEU A 17 -14.55 -2.17 -3.14
CA LEU A 17 -14.10 -3.53 -2.89
C LEU A 17 -15.08 -4.57 -3.46
N TRP A 18 -16.38 -4.34 -3.28
CA TRP A 18 -17.43 -5.22 -3.79
C TRP A 18 -17.48 -5.21 -5.32
N TYR A 19 -17.39 -4.05 -5.95
CA TYR A 19 -17.37 -3.88 -7.41
C TYR A 19 -16.19 -4.62 -8.05
N TYR A 20 -15.00 -4.54 -7.43
CA TYR A 20 -13.78 -5.18 -7.93
C TYR A 20 -13.50 -6.56 -7.32
N ARG A 21 -14.48 -7.16 -6.63
CA ARG A 21 -14.29 -8.43 -5.89
C ARG A 21 -13.76 -9.57 -6.76
N GLU A 22 -14.22 -9.64 -8.01
CA GLU A 22 -13.86 -10.72 -8.92
C GLU A 22 -12.39 -10.59 -9.35
N SER A 23 -11.94 -9.38 -9.70
CA SER A 23 -10.54 -9.09 -10.02
C SER A 23 -9.62 -9.37 -8.83
N ILE A 24 -10.02 -8.94 -7.63
CA ILE A 24 -9.28 -9.20 -6.39
C ILE A 24 -9.20 -10.70 -6.11
N HIS A 25 -10.29 -11.44 -6.32
CA HIS A 25 -10.31 -12.88 -6.12
C HIS A 25 -9.39 -13.61 -7.11
N LYS A 26 -9.42 -13.25 -8.39
CA LYS A 26 -8.51 -13.79 -9.41
C LYS A 26 -7.04 -13.56 -9.04
N LEU A 27 -6.68 -12.34 -8.62
CA LEU A 27 -5.31 -12.04 -8.15
C LEU A 27 -4.92 -12.86 -6.93
N ARG A 28 -5.82 -12.97 -5.96
CA ARG A 28 -5.56 -13.75 -4.74
C ARG A 28 -5.31 -15.21 -5.07
N THR A 29 -6.12 -15.78 -5.96
CA THR A 29 -5.95 -17.17 -6.42
C THR A 29 -4.60 -17.35 -7.10
N PHE A 30 -4.22 -16.44 -8.00
CA PHE A 30 -2.90 -16.44 -8.64
C PHE A 30 -1.73 -16.42 -7.63
N ILE A 31 -1.79 -15.54 -6.63
CA ILE A 31 -0.77 -15.45 -5.57
C ILE A 31 -0.70 -16.75 -4.74
N VAL A 32 -1.84 -17.40 -4.51
CA VAL A 32 -1.93 -18.63 -3.70
C VAL A 32 -1.47 -19.86 -4.47
N GLU A 33 -1.72 -19.93 -5.77
CA GLU A 33 -1.39 -21.09 -6.62
C GLU A 33 0.11 -21.27 -6.88
N ARG A 34 0.95 -20.26 -6.61
CA ARG A 34 2.43 -20.35 -6.62
C ARG A 34 2.98 -20.99 -7.90
N GLN A 35 2.49 -20.55 -9.06
CA GLN A 35 2.79 -21.20 -10.34
C GLN A 35 4.24 -21.00 -10.83
N PHE A 36 5.00 -20.06 -10.24
CA PHE A 36 6.34 -19.69 -10.70
C PHE A 36 7.42 -19.90 -9.64
N CYS A 37 8.63 -20.27 -10.06
CA CYS A 37 9.79 -20.48 -9.20
C CYS A 37 11.04 -19.82 -9.79
N SER A 38 11.88 -19.21 -8.97
CA SER A 38 13.13 -18.57 -9.41
C SER A 38 14.26 -19.56 -9.71
N GLY A 39 14.04 -20.85 -9.43
CA GLY A 39 15.07 -21.89 -9.43
C GLY A 39 15.83 -21.99 -8.10
N ASP A 40 15.39 -21.26 -7.07
CA ASP A 40 15.86 -21.38 -5.68
C ASP A 40 14.68 -21.56 -4.74
N SER A 41 14.34 -22.82 -4.43
CA SER A 41 13.20 -23.11 -3.56
C SER A 41 13.37 -22.53 -2.15
N SER A 42 14.60 -22.36 -1.66
CA SER A 42 14.86 -21.81 -0.33
C SER A 42 14.57 -20.30 -0.31
N TYR A 43 15.08 -19.59 -1.31
CA TYR A 43 14.80 -18.16 -1.48
C TYR A 43 13.30 -17.90 -1.69
N ASP A 44 12.65 -18.65 -2.59
CA ASP A 44 11.22 -18.47 -2.90
C ASP A 44 10.35 -18.71 -1.67
N SER A 45 10.68 -19.74 -0.87
CA SER A 45 9.96 -20.02 0.37
C SER A 45 10.17 -18.94 1.44
N THR A 46 11.38 -18.36 1.52
CA THR A 46 11.72 -17.29 2.46
C THR A 46 10.99 -16.00 2.11
N VAL A 47 10.98 -15.63 0.84
CA VAL A 47 10.29 -14.43 0.34
C VAL A 47 8.77 -14.55 0.53
N ARG A 48 8.18 -15.70 0.15
CA ARG A 48 6.74 -15.95 0.34
C ARG A 48 6.35 -16.04 1.82
N SER A 49 7.14 -16.71 2.67
CA SER A 49 6.86 -16.76 4.12
C SER A 49 7.00 -15.39 4.79
N GLY A 50 7.95 -14.56 4.34
CA GLY A 50 8.06 -13.16 4.73
C GLY A 50 6.80 -12.37 4.38
N PHE A 51 6.27 -12.53 3.17
CA PHE A 51 4.98 -11.96 2.76
C PHE A 51 3.83 -12.39 3.69
N TYR A 52 3.66 -13.70 3.95
CA TYR A 52 2.58 -14.18 4.82
C TYR A 52 2.70 -13.62 6.24
N ARG A 53 3.92 -13.60 6.80
CA ARG A 53 4.16 -13.03 8.13
C ARG A 53 3.86 -11.54 8.16
N ASN A 54 4.25 -10.79 7.13
CA ASN A 54 3.93 -9.37 7.03
C ASN A 54 2.41 -9.13 6.94
N ALA A 55 1.71 -9.92 6.13
CA ALA A 55 0.25 -9.85 6.01
C ALA A 55 -0.45 -10.19 7.35
N GLN A 56 0.01 -11.23 8.06
CA GLN A 56 -0.50 -11.59 9.38
C GLN A 56 -0.23 -10.51 10.42
N ASN A 57 0.98 -9.92 10.42
CA ASN A 57 1.33 -8.83 11.32
C ASN A 57 0.48 -7.58 11.05
N LEU A 58 0.22 -7.26 9.77
CA LEU A 58 -0.63 -6.14 9.39
C LEU A 58 -2.08 -6.36 9.87
N VAL A 59 -2.64 -7.55 9.63
CA VAL A 59 -4.01 -7.87 10.08
C VAL A 59 -4.10 -7.86 11.61
N THR A 60 -3.14 -8.48 12.30
CA THR A 60 -3.06 -8.46 13.77
C THR A 60 -2.93 -7.05 14.32
N GLY A 61 -2.11 -6.21 13.68
CA GLY A 61 -1.93 -4.80 14.02
C GLY A 61 -3.24 -4.02 13.89
N ILE A 62 -3.97 -4.17 12.78
CA ILE A 62 -5.28 -3.52 12.58
C ILE A 62 -6.27 -3.94 13.67
N PHE A 63 -6.37 -5.24 13.98
CA PHE A 63 -7.24 -5.71 15.06
C PHE A 63 -6.82 -5.16 16.43
N GLY A 64 -5.53 -5.13 16.73
CA GLY A 64 -4.99 -4.55 17.96
C GLY A 64 -5.32 -3.07 18.10
N LEU A 65 -5.19 -2.30 17.01
CA LEU A 65 -5.55 -0.88 16.98
C LEU A 65 -7.05 -0.66 17.19
N ILE A 66 -7.90 -1.49 16.56
CA ILE A 66 -9.35 -1.44 16.77
C ILE A 66 -9.70 -1.68 18.24
N LEU A 67 -9.08 -2.68 18.87
CA LEU A 67 -9.30 -3.00 20.29
C LEU A 67 -8.80 -1.89 21.22
N LEU A 68 -7.65 -1.29 20.93
CA LEU A 68 -7.13 -0.18 21.71
C LEU A 68 -8.06 1.05 21.63
N ASP A 69 -8.55 1.36 20.44
CA ASP A 69 -9.51 2.46 20.23
C ASP A 69 -10.84 2.20 20.97
N GLN A 70 -11.32 0.94 21.01
CA GLN A 70 -12.48 0.56 21.82
C GLN A 70 -12.28 0.91 23.30
N ILE A 71 -11.15 0.50 23.87
CA ILE A 71 -10.87 0.69 25.31
C ILE A 71 -10.83 2.18 25.65
N MET A 72 -10.21 2.99 24.78
CA MET A 72 -10.08 4.43 25.01
C MET A 72 -11.40 5.18 24.89
N ILE A 73 -12.28 4.79 23.95
CA ILE A 73 -13.58 5.44 23.78
C ILE A 73 -14.61 4.93 24.82
N ALA A 74 -14.44 3.71 25.34
CA ALA A 74 -15.24 3.21 26.45
C ALA A 74 -15.05 4.04 27.74
N ALA A 75 -13.92 4.74 27.89
CA ALA A 75 -13.69 5.63 29.02
C ALA A 75 -14.66 6.85 29.01
N PRO A 76 -15.40 7.11 30.09
CA PRO A 76 -16.36 8.21 30.15
C PRO A 76 -15.67 9.57 30.11
N SER A 77 -15.99 10.36 29.09
CA SER A 77 -15.51 11.74 28.94
C SER A 77 -16.62 12.69 28.47
N PRO A 78 -16.52 14.00 28.80
CA PRO A 78 -17.46 15.00 28.30
C PRO A 78 -17.39 15.16 26.77
N LEU A 79 -16.21 14.96 26.17
CA LEU A 79 -15.99 14.97 24.72
C LEU A 79 -16.74 13.84 24.01
N ARG A 80 -16.83 12.66 24.64
CA ARG A 80 -17.60 11.53 24.11
C ARG A 80 -19.08 11.89 23.96
N LYS A 81 -19.69 12.49 24.98
CA LYS A 81 -21.10 12.91 24.94
C LYS A 81 -21.35 14.00 23.89
N ARG A 82 -20.37 14.89 23.66
CA ARG A 82 -20.49 16.00 22.72
C ARG A 82 -20.37 15.58 21.25
N TYR A 83 -19.44 14.68 20.92
CA TYR A 83 -19.14 14.29 19.54
C TYR A 83 -19.77 12.95 19.12
N PHE A 84 -20.04 12.06 20.08
CA PHE A 84 -20.60 10.73 19.85
C PHE A 84 -21.92 10.50 20.62
N GLY A 85 -22.49 11.54 21.22
CA GLY A 85 -23.71 11.45 22.03
C GLY A 85 -24.91 10.88 21.28
N ILE A 86 -25.69 10.08 22.00
CA ILE A 86 -26.96 9.55 21.51
C ILE A 86 -27.99 10.70 21.48
N PRO A 87 -28.88 10.78 20.48
CA PRO A 87 -29.81 11.89 20.41
C PRO A 87 -30.78 11.87 21.60
N SER A 88 -31.31 13.03 21.97
CA SER A 88 -32.03 13.25 23.23
C SER A 88 -33.36 12.47 23.37
N TRP A 89 -34.01 12.13 22.26
CA TRP A 89 -35.21 11.27 22.22
C TRP A 89 -35.07 9.90 22.90
N PHE A 90 -33.86 9.33 23.01
CA PHE A 90 -33.65 8.05 23.71
C PHE A 90 -33.77 8.18 25.23
N TYR A 91 -33.45 9.36 25.77
CA TYR A 91 -33.66 9.64 27.19
C TYR A 91 -35.14 9.81 27.54
N SER A 92 -36.01 10.03 26.55
CA SER A 92 -37.46 10.14 26.75
C SER A 92 -38.12 8.79 27.10
N TYR A 93 -37.46 7.65 26.84
CA TYR A 93 -37.97 6.31 27.15
C TYR A 93 -37.54 5.79 28.53
N GLY A 94 -36.73 6.56 29.26
CA GLY A 94 -36.21 6.23 30.59
C GLY A 94 -34.69 6.14 30.64
N GLU A 95 -34.11 6.49 31.79
CA GLU A 95 -32.65 6.50 32.00
C GLU A 95 -32.02 5.10 31.85
N GLY A 96 -32.72 4.05 32.30
CA GLY A 96 -32.27 2.67 32.16
C GLY A 96 -32.18 2.22 30.69
N THR A 97 -33.16 2.60 29.86
CA THR A 97 -33.13 2.29 28.42
C THR A 97 -32.03 3.08 27.71
N ALA A 98 -31.82 4.34 28.08
CA ALA A 98 -30.75 5.15 27.51
C ALA A 98 -29.37 4.58 27.84
N LEU A 99 -29.16 4.10 29.08
CA LEU A 99 -27.89 3.50 29.50
C LEU A 99 -27.61 2.18 28.78
N VAL A 100 -28.62 1.33 28.59
CA VAL A 100 -28.50 0.08 27.82
C VAL A 100 -28.16 0.36 26.35
N VAL A 101 -28.82 1.35 25.75
CA VAL A 101 -28.54 1.75 24.36
C VAL A 101 -27.14 2.36 24.24
N GLU A 102 -26.69 3.17 25.21
CA GLU A 102 -25.31 3.67 25.25
C GLU A 102 -24.28 2.55 25.33
N LEU A 103 -24.45 1.61 26.27
CA LEU A 103 -23.53 0.50 26.45
C LEU A 103 -23.47 -0.42 25.23
N ALA A 104 -24.58 -0.59 24.51
CA ALA A 104 -24.63 -1.38 23.29
C ALA A 104 -24.07 -0.63 22.07
N PHE A 105 -24.39 0.66 21.93
CA PHE A 105 -24.09 1.46 20.74
C PHE A 105 -22.61 1.79 20.61
N TYR A 106 -21.97 2.29 21.66
CA TYR A 106 -20.57 2.73 21.57
C TYR A 106 -19.59 1.63 21.13
N PRO A 107 -19.56 0.43 21.73
CA PRO A 107 -18.63 -0.61 21.33
C PRO A 107 -18.98 -1.23 19.96
N THR A 108 -20.26 -1.40 19.64
CA THR A 108 -20.65 -1.98 18.34
C THR A 108 -20.38 -1.04 17.18
N PHE A 109 -20.62 0.26 17.38
CA PHE A 109 -20.41 1.28 16.37
C PHE A 109 -18.94 1.32 15.93
N ILE A 110 -18.01 1.47 16.86
CA ILE A 110 -16.60 1.66 16.51
C ILE A 110 -16.03 0.38 15.90
N ILE A 111 -16.35 -0.81 16.44
CA ILE A 111 -15.91 -2.09 15.87
C ILE A 111 -16.36 -2.23 14.42
N VAL A 112 -17.65 -1.99 14.13
CA VAL A 112 -18.20 -2.19 12.78
C VAL A 112 -17.66 -1.17 11.80
N TRP A 113 -17.51 0.09 12.19
CA TRP A 113 -17.12 1.15 11.25
C TRP A 113 -15.61 1.25 11.05
N VAL A 114 -14.82 1.13 12.11
CA VAL A 114 -13.35 1.16 12.01
C VAL A 114 -12.85 -0.07 11.26
N SER A 115 -13.42 -1.26 11.50
CA SER A 115 -13.08 -2.45 10.72
C SER A 115 -13.38 -2.28 9.23
N LYS A 116 -14.56 -1.75 8.88
CA LYS A 116 -14.91 -1.49 7.47
C LYS A 116 -13.95 -0.51 6.80
N LEU A 117 -13.51 0.52 7.52
CA LEU A 117 -12.62 1.56 7.00
C LEU A 117 -11.24 1.02 6.60
N PHE A 118 -10.67 0.16 7.46
CA PHE A 118 -9.29 -0.34 7.31
C PHE A 118 -9.20 -1.70 6.62
N CYS A 119 -10.20 -2.59 6.76
CA CYS A 119 -10.14 -3.91 6.14
C CYS A 119 -10.19 -3.83 4.60
N SER A 120 -10.94 -2.88 4.04
CA SER A 120 -11.00 -2.70 2.58
C SER A 120 -9.67 -2.26 2.00
N SER A 121 -8.99 -1.32 2.66
CA SER A 121 -7.68 -0.83 2.22
C SER A 121 -6.61 -1.90 2.45
N ALA A 122 -6.60 -2.54 3.62
CA ALA A 122 -5.68 -3.64 3.92
C ALA A 122 -5.76 -4.78 2.90
N THR A 123 -6.96 -5.16 2.46
CA THR A 123 -7.13 -6.24 1.47
C THR A 123 -6.42 -5.91 0.15
N VAL A 124 -6.62 -4.70 -0.37
CA VAL A 124 -6.01 -4.27 -1.64
C VAL A 124 -4.49 -4.10 -1.48
N ALA A 125 -4.03 -3.56 -0.34
CA ALA A 125 -2.61 -3.44 -0.03
C ALA A 125 -1.91 -4.81 0.07
N ILE A 126 -2.54 -5.81 0.71
CA ILE A 126 -2.01 -7.18 0.79
C ILE A 126 -1.88 -7.79 -0.61
N VAL A 127 -2.89 -7.58 -1.47
CA VAL A 127 -2.86 -8.12 -2.85
C VAL A 127 -1.76 -7.47 -3.68
N LEU A 128 -1.59 -6.14 -3.62
CA LEU A 128 -0.48 -5.47 -4.30
C LEU A 128 0.87 -5.94 -3.76
N ASN A 129 1.00 -6.10 -2.44
CA ASN A 129 2.22 -6.63 -1.84
C ASN A 129 2.50 -8.09 -2.26
N GLY A 130 1.46 -8.88 -2.51
CA GLY A 130 1.60 -10.22 -3.10
C GLY A 130 2.14 -10.19 -4.53
N LEU A 131 1.61 -9.29 -5.37
CA LEU A 131 2.16 -9.08 -6.73
C LEU A 131 3.62 -8.61 -6.69
N ARG A 132 3.95 -7.69 -5.77
CA ARG A 132 5.34 -7.26 -5.52
C ARG A 132 6.25 -8.45 -5.21
N THR A 133 5.77 -9.38 -4.39
CA THR A 133 6.52 -10.56 -3.96
C THR A 133 6.80 -11.49 -5.15
N GLU A 134 5.81 -11.74 -6.01
CA GLU A 134 6.01 -12.54 -7.24
C GLU A 134 6.91 -11.84 -8.26
N LEU A 135 6.82 -10.51 -8.37
CA LEU A 135 7.75 -9.72 -9.18
C LEU A 135 9.20 -9.81 -8.65
N GLN A 136 9.39 -9.83 -7.33
CA GLN A 136 10.71 -10.00 -6.73
C GLN A 136 11.31 -11.38 -7.03
N ILE A 137 10.49 -12.44 -7.02
CA ILE A 137 10.90 -13.79 -7.43
C ILE A 137 11.30 -13.81 -8.91
N LEU A 138 10.54 -13.11 -9.77
CA LEU A 138 10.87 -12.96 -11.19
C LEU A 138 12.17 -12.18 -11.40
N ALA A 139 12.41 -11.10 -10.66
CA ALA A 139 13.67 -10.35 -10.71
C ALA A 139 14.86 -11.26 -10.35
N GLN A 140 14.72 -12.08 -9.31
CA GLN A 140 15.73 -13.05 -8.91
C GLN A 140 15.94 -14.15 -9.97
N TYR A 141 14.87 -14.61 -10.61
CA TYR A 141 14.95 -15.55 -11.73
C TYR A 141 15.85 -15.00 -12.85
N TYR A 142 15.59 -13.78 -13.32
CA TYR A 142 16.46 -13.13 -14.30
C TYR A 142 17.88 -12.90 -13.78
N GLY A 143 18.07 -12.56 -12.51
CA GLY A 143 19.41 -12.49 -11.90
C GLY A 143 20.21 -13.80 -11.98
N ARG A 144 19.53 -14.95 -12.03
CA ARG A 144 20.12 -16.29 -11.99
C ARG A 144 20.24 -17.00 -13.34
N ILE A 145 19.33 -16.76 -14.31
CA ILE A 145 19.31 -17.48 -15.59
C ILE A 145 20.69 -17.54 -16.24
N MET A 146 21.35 -16.38 -16.40
CA MET A 146 22.66 -16.29 -17.07
C MET A 146 23.75 -17.07 -16.32
N LYS A 147 23.81 -16.92 -14.99
CA LYS A 147 24.81 -17.61 -14.15
C LYS A 147 24.60 -19.11 -14.15
N GLY A 148 23.34 -19.57 -14.09
CA GLY A 148 22.99 -20.99 -14.14
C GLY A 148 23.41 -21.61 -15.48
N LEU A 149 23.10 -20.95 -16.59
CA LEU A 149 23.50 -21.42 -17.92
C LEU A 149 25.02 -21.44 -18.10
N GLN A 150 25.74 -20.45 -17.58
CA GLN A 150 27.21 -20.44 -17.62
C GLN A 150 27.82 -21.64 -16.85
N LEU A 151 27.28 -21.95 -15.67
CA LEU A 151 27.72 -23.07 -14.84
C LEU A 151 27.39 -24.44 -15.45
N GLU A 152 26.25 -24.58 -16.10
CA GLU A 152 25.86 -25.80 -16.82
C GLU A 152 26.78 -26.07 -18.03
N VAL A 153 27.25 -25.02 -18.70
CA VAL A 153 28.23 -25.14 -19.80
C VAL A 153 29.62 -25.46 -19.26
N CYS A 154 30.05 -24.82 -18.17
CA CYS A 154 31.37 -24.96 -17.57
C CYS A 154 31.35 -24.73 -16.06
N SER A 155 31.97 -25.63 -15.29
CA SER A 155 32.14 -25.46 -13.83
C SER A 155 32.93 -24.19 -13.44
N ASP A 156 33.70 -23.63 -14.38
CA ASP A 156 34.50 -22.41 -14.19
C ASP A 156 33.99 -21.29 -15.13
N PRO A 157 33.37 -20.22 -14.58
CA PRO A 157 32.83 -19.10 -15.36
C PRO A 157 33.89 -18.39 -16.21
N SER A 158 35.15 -18.37 -15.77
CA SER A 158 36.25 -17.72 -16.51
C SER A 158 36.56 -18.41 -17.84
N LYS A 159 36.21 -19.70 -17.95
CA LYS A 159 36.42 -20.52 -19.15
C LYS A 159 35.21 -20.57 -20.06
N PHE A 160 34.09 -19.96 -19.67
CA PHE A 160 32.83 -19.96 -20.42
C PHE A 160 33.02 -19.52 -21.88
N HIS A 161 33.59 -18.33 -22.11
CA HIS A 161 33.78 -17.80 -23.48
C HIS A 161 34.66 -18.71 -24.35
N ARG A 162 35.68 -19.34 -23.76
CA ARG A 162 36.59 -20.25 -24.47
C ARG A 162 35.86 -21.52 -24.90
N ASN A 163 35.07 -22.11 -24.02
CA ASN A 163 34.35 -23.36 -24.32
C ASN A 163 33.11 -23.12 -25.21
N PHE A 164 32.43 -21.99 -25.04
CA PHE A 164 31.37 -21.55 -25.95
C PHE A 164 31.87 -21.40 -27.38
N ARG A 165 33.08 -20.84 -27.60
CA ARG A 165 33.65 -20.68 -28.95
C ARG A 165 34.11 -21.98 -29.59
N LYS A 166 34.48 -23.00 -28.79
CA LYS A 166 35.08 -24.24 -29.27
C LYS A 166 34.08 -25.21 -29.92
N SER A 167 32.84 -25.27 -29.41
CA SER A 167 31.88 -26.29 -29.85
C SER A 167 30.61 -25.65 -30.43
N PRO A 168 30.27 -25.91 -31.71
CA PRO A 168 29.01 -25.46 -32.31
C PRO A 168 27.78 -26.04 -31.59
N GLN A 169 27.87 -27.28 -31.10
CA GLN A 169 26.78 -27.93 -30.36
C GLN A 169 26.47 -27.21 -29.04
N THR A 170 27.52 -26.80 -28.31
CA THR A 170 27.37 -26.04 -27.05
C THR A 170 26.71 -24.68 -27.28
N ARG A 171 27.01 -24.01 -28.41
CA ARG A 171 26.38 -22.72 -28.76
C ARG A 171 24.89 -22.88 -29.04
N SER A 172 24.53 -23.87 -29.87
CA SER A 172 23.13 -24.14 -30.21
C SER A 172 22.32 -24.53 -28.97
N TRP A 173 22.88 -25.39 -28.10
CA TRP A 173 22.25 -25.76 -26.83
C TRP A 173 22.06 -24.54 -25.91
N PHE A 174 23.08 -23.70 -25.74
CA PHE A 174 23.00 -22.50 -24.89
C PHE A 174 21.90 -21.55 -25.37
N TRP A 175 21.86 -21.24 -26.67
CA TRP A 175 20.85 -20.34 -27.22
C TRP A 175 19.44 -20.91 -27.13
N SER A 176 19.28 -22.21 -27.40
CA SER A 176 18.00 -22.89 -27.23
C SER A 176 17.50 -22.82 -25.77
N GLN A 177 18.38 -23.06 -24.81
CA GLN A 177 18.02 -23.02 -23.38
C GLN A 177 17.74 -21.59 -22.90
N LEU A 178 18.56 -20.62 -23.33
CA LEU A 178 18.34 -19.22 -23.00
C LEU A 178 17.01 -18.72 -23.55
N ARG A 179 16.70 -19.03 -24.82
CA ARG A 179 15.42 -18.68 -25.44
C ARG A 179 14.23 -19.30 -24.70
N LEU A 180 14.32 -20.59 -24.34
CA LEU A 180 13.27 -21.28 -23.60
C LEU A 180 13.04 -20.64 -22.22
N ARG A 181 14.10 -20.47 -21.42
CA ARG A 181 14.02 -19.91 -20.06
C ARG A 181 13.55 -18.46 -20.06
N THR A 182 14.12 -17.62 -20.94
CA THR A 182 13.68 -16.24 -21.08
C THR A 182 12.21 -16.18 -21.51
N GLY A 183 11.77 -17.03 -22.45
CA GLY A 183 10.38 -17.09 -22.89
C GLY A 183 9.39 -17.34 -21.74
N VAL A 184 9.72 -18.28 -20.85
CA VAL A 184 8.91 -18.55 -19.63
C VAL A 184 8.89 -17.31 -18.72
N GLY A 185 10.03 -16.66 -18.51
CA GLY A 185 10.11 -15.42 -17.73
C GLY A 185 9.28 -14.27 -18.32
N VAL A 186 9.32 -14.10 -19.65
CA VAL A 186 8.54 -13.05 -20.35
C VAL A 186 7.05 -13.32 -20.18
N GLN A 187 6.61 -14.56 -20.39
CA GLN A 187 5.21 -14.92 -20.26
C GLN A 187 4.70 -14.62 -18.84
N HIS A 188 5.50 -14.92 -17.81
CA HIS A 188 5.15 -14.61 -16.43
C HIS A 188 5.14 -13.10 -16.15
N HIS A 189 6.10 -12.34 -16.71
CA HIS A 189 6.12 -10.88 -16.59
C HIS A 189 4.86 -10.23 -17.20
N VAL A 190 4.44 -10.70 -18.39
CA VAL A 190 3.22 -10.22 -19.06
C VAL A 190 1.99 -10.50 -18.20
N GLN A 191 1.86 -11.70 -17.64
CA GLN A 191 0.77 -12.04 -16.71
C GLN A 191 0.74 -11.12 -15.48
N LEU A 192 1.90 -10.84 -14.87
CA LEU A 192 2.00 -9.91 -13.75
C LEU A 192 1.54 -8.49 -14.12
N LEU A 193 1.92 -8.01 -15.31
CA LEU A 193 1.49 -6.70 -15.80
C LEU A 193 -0.02 -6.64 -16.07
N GLU A 194 -0.62 -7.69 -16.62
CA GLU A 194 -2.07 -7.78 -16.81
C GLU A 194 -2.81 -7.70 -15.47
N TYR A 195 -2.36 -8.44 -14.46
CA TYR A 195 -2.94 -8.37 -13.11
C TYR A 195 -2.75 -7.02 -12.44
N LEU A 196 -1.61 -6.37 -12.68
CA LEU A 196 -1.33 -5.04 -12.18
C LEU A 196 -2.27 -4.00 -12.81
N GLN A 197 -2.53 -4.07 -14.12
CA GLN A 197 -3.49 -3.22 -14.82
C GLN A 197 -4.92 -3.39 -14.29
N LEU A 198 -5.30 -4.60 -13.89
CA LEU A 198 -6.59 -4.86 -13.25
C LEU A 198 -6.70 -4.26 -11.84
N LEU A 199 -5.59 -4.23 -11.09
CA LEU A 199 -5.56 -3.73 -9.71
C LEU A 199 -5.39 -2.22 -9.63
N GLN A 200 -4.66 -1.62 -10.58
CA GLN A 200 -4.34 -0.20 -10.62
C GLN A 200 -5.54 0.72 -10.38
N PRO A 201 -6.67 0.64 -11.13
CA PRO A 201 -7.78 1.58 -10.94
C PRO A 201 -8.45 1.45 -9.57
N VAL A 202 -8.36 0.28 -8.93
CA VAL A 202 -8.88 0.05 -7.58
C VAL A 202 -7.97 0.70 -6.56
N PHE A 203 -6.67 0.49 -6.71
CA PHE A 203 -5.64 1.05 -5.84
C PHE A 203 -5.68 2.57 -5.87
N GLU A 204 -5.72 3.18 -7.06
CA GLU A 204 -5.75 4.64 -7.24
C GLU A 204 -6.99 5.28 -6.59
N LYS A 205 -8.18 4.69 -6.77
CA LYS A 205 -9.43 5.18 -6.17
C LYS A 205 -9.43 5.05 -4.65
N ILE A 206 -8.94 3.94 -4.10
CA ILE A 206 -8.86 3.74 -2.65
C ILE A 206 -7.82 4.69 -2.04
N PHE A 207 -6.67 4.86 -2.70
CA PHE A 207 -5.65 5.80 -2.25
C PHE A 207 -6.18 7.24 -2.20
N PHE A 208 -6.91 7.67 -3.23
CA PHE A 208 -7.60 8.97 -3.21
C PHE A 208 -8.45 9.13 -1.94
N LEU A 209 -9.26 8.13 -1.61
CA LEU A 209 -10.09 8.18 -0.39
C LEU A 209 -9.25 8.23 0.89
N ILE A 210 -8.16 7.45 0.97
CA ILE A 210 -7.26 7.44 2.13
C ILE A 210 -6.58 8.81 2.31
N TYR A 211 -6.09 9.39 1.21
CA TYR A 211 -5.39 10.68 1.22
C TYR A 211 -6.28 11.80 1.76
N TYR A 212 -7.49 11.96 1.21
CA TYR A 212 -8.42 12.99 1.68
C TYR A 212 -9.00 12.69 3.06
N GLN A 213 -9.22 11.41 3.40
CA GLN A 213 -9.61 11.02 4.75
C GLN A 213 -8.55 11.47 5.76
N ALA A 214 -7.26 11.23 5.50
CA ALA A 214 -6.18 11.64 6.39
C ALA A 214 -6.14 13.17 6.57
N LEU A 215 -6.33 13.96 5.50
CA LEU A 215 -6.43 15.42 5.58
C LEU A 215 -7.62 15.90 6.43
N ILE A 216 -8.81 15.33 6.20
CA ILE A 216 -10.04 15.70 6.93
C ILE A 216 -9.92 15.34 8.41
N VAL A 217 -9.41 14.15 8.71
CA VAL A 217 -9.20 13.70 10.10
C VAL A 217 -8.17 14.60 10.77
N ALA A 218 -7.02 14.86 10.15
CA ALA A 218 -5.99 15.74 10.71
C ALA A 218 -6.54 17.14 11.02
N GLY A 219 -7.23 17.77 10.06
CA GLY A 219 -7.82 19.09 10.26
C GLY A 219 -8.85 19.12 11.40
N ALA A 220 -9.70 18.09 11.50
CA ALA A 220 -10.68 18.01 12.58
C ALA A 220 -10.04 17.79 13.96
N VAL A 221 -9.00 16.95 14.04
CA VAL A 221 -8.26 16.73 15.29
C VAL A 221 -7.56 18.01 15.74
N PHE A 222 -6.94 18.76 14.82
CA PHE A 222 -6.34 20.06 15.14
C PHE A 222 -7.37 21.05 15.68
N TYR A 223 -8.55 21.12 15.04
CA TYR A 223 -9.64 21.98 15.52
C TYR A 223 -10.12 21.61 16.94
N VAL A 224 -10.33 20.31 17.20
CA VAL A 224 -10.77 19.83 18.52
C VAL A 224 -9.70 20.11 19.59
N THR A 225 -8.43 19.88 19.28
CA THR A 225 -7.31 20.07 20.21
C THR A 225 -7.09 21.54 20.57
N MET A 226 -7.41 22.47 19.67
CA MET A 226 -7.28 23.91 19.92
C MET A 226 -8.43 24.49 20.74
N ARG A 227 -9.62 23.86 20.71
CA ARG A 227 -10.84 24.44 21.31
C ARG A 227 -11.18 23.86 22.69
N ASP A 228 -10.89 22.58 22.90
CA ASP A 228 -11.33 21.83 24.07
C ASP A 228 -10.11 21.46 24.96
N GLU A 229 -10.34 21.29 26.27
CA GLU A 229 -9.30 20.88 27.22
C GLU A 229 -8.76 19.46 26.92
N PHE A 230 -7.51 19.20 27.30
CA PHE A 230 -6.86 17.93 27.05
C PHE A 230 -7.45 16.82 27.94
N THR A 231 -8.05 15.79 27.32
CA THR A 231 -8.63 14.63 28.03
C THR A 231 -8.20 13.31 27.39
N VAL A 232 -8.58 12.18 28.01
CA VAL A 232 -8.39 10.82 27.46
C VAL A 232 -8.98 10.66 26.05
N CYS A 233 -10.10 11.31 25.74
CA CYS A 233 -10.65 11.29 24.38
C CYS A 233 -9.81 12.10 23.39
N SER A 234 -9.11 13.15 23.83
CA SER A 234 -8.16 13.88 22.98
C SER A 234 -7.00 12.97 22.56
N VAL A 235 -6.53 12.10 23.47
CA VAL A 235 -5.52 11.06 23.16
C VAL A 235 -6.04 10.06 22.13
N ALA A 236 -7.27 9.56 22.29
CA ALA A 236 -7.89 8.63 21.33
C ALA A 236 -8.00 9.24 19.92
N VAL A 237 -8.43 10.51 19.84
CA VAL A 237 -8.59 11.23 18.58
C VAL A 237 -7.21 11.51 17.92
N LEU A 238 -6.18 11.83 18.69
CA LEU A 238 -4.79 11.95 18.20
C LEU A 238 -4.22 10.62 17.68
N MET A 239 -4.54 9.50 18.34
CA MET A 239 -4.17 8.17 17.85
C MET A 239 -4.84 7.88 16.51
N CYS A 240 -6.14 8.17 16.36
CA CYS A 240 -6.87 7.98 15.11
C CYS A 240 -6.28 8.82 13.95
N MET A 241 -5.85 10.06 14.24
CA MET A 241 -5.12 10.88 13.27
C MET A 241 -3.79 10.23 12.86
N SER A 242 -2.99 9.81 13.85
CA SER A 242 -1.70 9.14 13.60
C SER A 242 -1.87 7.88 12.74
N ILE A 243 -2.89 7.06 13.02
CA ILE A 243 -3.19 5.84 12.25
C ILE A 243 -3.58 6.19 10.80
N SER A 244 -4.41 7.22 10.60
CA SER A 244 -4.85 7.64 9.26
C SER A 244 -3.68 8.17 8.42
N VAL A 245 -2.77 8.93 9.03
CA VAL A 245 -1.54 9.43 8.38
C VAL A 245 -0.59 8.26 8.07
N LEU A 246 -0.43 7.32 9.02
CA LEU A 246 0.39 6.13 8.82
C LEU A 246 -0.15 5.22 7.71
N GLU A 247 -1.47 5.07 7.60
CA GLU A 247 -2.12 4.34 6.51
C GLU A 247 -1.76 4.97 5.16
N CYS A 248 -1.84 6.30 5.05
CA CYS A 248 -1.44 7.01 3.82
C CYS A 248 0.05 6.81 3.49
N TYR A 249 0.92 6.90 4.50
CA TYR A 249 2.36 6.65 4.33
C TYR A 249 2.63 5.23 3.84
N TRP A 250 2.01 4.23 4.46
CA TRP A 250 2.19 2.82 4.11
C TRP A 250 1.83 2.54 2.65
N TRP A 251 0.75 3.15 2.16
CA TRP A 251 0.34 3.03 0.76
C TRP A 251 1.34 3.65 -0.20
N CYS A 252 1.84 4.86 0.10
CA CYS A 252 2.90 5.49 -0.69
C CYS A 252 4.16 4.64 -0.73
N HIS A 253 4.62 4.18 0.44
CA HIS A 253 5.79 3.32 0.56
C HIS A 253 5.61 1.99 -0.19
N LEU A 254 4.41 1.41 -0.21
CA LEU A 254 4.13 0.19 -0.95
C LEU A 254 4.31 0.37 -2.47
N VAL A 255 3.89 1.52 -3.01
CA VAL A 255 4.09 1.86 -4.43
C VAL A 255 5.57 2.07 -4.73
N ASP A 256 6.26 2.89 -3.94
CA ASP A 256 7.70 3.15 -4.13
C ASP A 256 8.48 1.83 -4.08
N SER A 257 8.18 0.97 -3.10
CA SER A 257 8.85 -0.31 -2.95
C SER A 257 8.48 -1.34 -4.05
N PHE A 258 7.37 -1.15 -4.76
CA PHE A 258 7.05 -1.89 -5.97
C PHE A 258 7.88 -1.39 -7.16
N GLN A 259 8.07 -0.08 -7.28
CA GLN A 259 8.92 0.54 -8.30
C GLN A 259 10.38 0.12 -8.14
N ASP A 260 10.92 0.06 -6.92
CA ASP A 260 12.28 -0.40 -6.64
C ASP A 260 12.54 -1.83 -7.17
N VAL A 261 11.55 -2.73 -7.04
CA VAL A 261 11.65 -4.11 -7.52
C VAL A 261 11.63 -4.16 -9.05
N ASN A 262 10.83 -3.32 -9.69
CA ASN A 262 10.82 -3.15 -11.15
C ASN A 262 12.16 -2.59 -11.68
N GLU A 263 12.75 -1.63 -10.98
CA GLU A 263 14.08 -1.11 -11.33
C GLU A 263 15.15 -2.19 -11.20
N THR A 264 15.10 -2.98 -10.12
CA THR A 264 15.99 -4.13 -9.91
C THR A 264 15.88 -5.16 -11.06
N LEU A 265 14.65 -5.47 -11.48
CA LEU A 265 14.39 -6.33 -12.64
C LEU A 265 15.02 -5.74 -13.92
N SER A 266 14.83 -4.46 -14.18
CA SER A 266 15.40 -3.76 -15.33
C SER A 266 16.94 -3.81 -15.32
N HIS A 267 17.55 -3.58 -14.15
CA HIS A 267 19.00 -3.66 -13.97
C HIS A 267 19.53 -5.07 -14.24
N HIS A 268 18.86 -6.12 -13.76
CA HIS A 268 19.22 -7.51 -14.06
C HIS A 268 19.15 -7.81 -15.57
N LEU A 269 18.09 -7.38 -16.25
CA LEU A 269 17.93 -7.59 -17.70
C LEU A 269 18.98 -6.83 -18.52
N THR A 270 19.29 -5.59 -18.13
CA THR A 270 20.31 -4.77 -18.80
C THR A 270 21.71 -5.38 -18.61
N ASN A 271 22.02 -5.85 -17.41
CA ASN A 271 23.27 -6.55 -17.12
C ASN A 271 23.35 -7.91 -17.84
N GLN A 272 22.23 -8.62 -18.01
CA GLN A 272 22.21 -9.81 -18.87
C GLN A 272 22.54 -9.46 -20.33
N CYS A 273 21.98 -8.37 -20.86
CA CYS A 273 22.26 -7.93 -22.23
C CYS A 273 23.75 -7.70 -22.49
N SER A 274 24.49 -7.15 -21.53
CA SER A 274 25.92 -6.90 -21.66
C SER A 274 26.77 -8.17 -21.61
N GLN A 275 26.27 -9.23 -20.97
CA GLN A 275 26.97 -10.50 -20.79
C GLN A 275 26.67 -11.53 -21.89
N LEU A 276 25.76 -11.23 -22.83
CA LEU A 276 25.40 -12.15 -23.92
C LEU A 276 26.59 -12.37 -24.87
N PRO A 277 27.05 -13.62 -25.06
CA PRO A 277 28.13 -13.91 -25.99
C PRO A 277 27.64 -13.78 -27.44
N HIS A 278 28.39 -13.08 -28.29
CA HIS A 278 28.09 -13.02 -29.72
C HIS A 278 28.59 -14.29 -30.44
N SER A 279 27.80 -14.77 -31.41
CA SER A 279 28.17 -15.83 -32.34
C SER A 279 27.63 -15.48 -33.73
N ALA A 280 28.47 -15.53 -34.76
CA ALA A 280 28.06 -15.29 -36.14
C ALA A 280 26.91 -16.21 -36.59
N ASP A 281 27.01 -17.50 -36.25
CA ASP A 281 26.02 -18.53 -36.63
C ASP A 281 24.65 -18.35 -35.96
N HIS A 282 24.56 -17.56 -34.89
CA HIS A 282 23.33 -17.33 -34.12
C HIS A 282 23.07 -15.81 -33.96
N HIS A 283 23.47 -15.02 -34.96
CA HIS A 283 23.38 -13.56 -34.90
C HIS A 283 21.93 -13.07 -34.73
N SER A 284 20.98 -13.69 -35.42
CA SER A 284 19.55 -13.36 -35.32
C SER A 284 19.03 -13.56 -33.89
N GLU A 285 19.39 -14.67 -33.24
CA GLU A 285 19.00 -14.99 -31.87
C GLU A 285 19.61 -14.03 -30.86
N TYR A 286 20.88 -13.66 -31.06
CA TYR A 286 21.55 -12.64 -30.26
C TYR A 286 20.80 -11.30 -30.33
N VAL A 287 20.47 -10.83 -31.54
CA VAL A 287 19.73 -9.58 -31.74
C VAL A 287 18.35 -9.67 -31.10
N GLN A 288 17.60 -10.73 -31.38
CA GLN A 288 16.25 -10.93 -30.84
C GLN A 288 16.23 -10.96 -29.31
N MET A 289 17.14 -11.69 -28.68
CA MET A 289 17.25 -11.78 -27.22
C MET A 289 17.58 -10.43 -26.61
N ARG A 290 18.58 -9.73 -27.16
CA ARG A 290 18.97 -8.39 -26.69
C ARG A 290 17.82 -7.40 -26.81
N THR A 291 17.11 -7.39 -27.95
CA THR A 291 15.94 -6.55 -28.15
C THR A 291 14.83 -6.89 -27.15
N THR A 292 14.56 -8.18 -26.91
CA THR A 292 13.53 -8.62 -25.96
C THR A 292 13.86 -8.15 -24.54
N CYS A 293 15.09 -8.38 -24.07
CA CYS A 293 15.52 -7.93 -22.75
C CYS A 293 15.49 -6.40 -22.60
N MET A 294 15.88 -5.66 -23.65
CA MET A 294 15.78 -4.19 -23.65
C MET A 294 14.34 -3.70 -23.59
N ILE A 295 13.41 -4.33 -24.32
CA ILE A 295 11.98 -3.98 -24.26
C ILE A 295 11.44 -4.20 -22.85
N ILE A 296 11.76 -5.35 -22.24
CA ILE A 296 11.28 -5.65 -20.87
C ILE A 296 11.95 -4.71 -19.86
N ALA A 297 13.25 -4.43 -20.01
CA ALA A 297 13.97 -3.50 -19.15
C ALA A 297 13.37 -2.09 -19.22
N GLU A 298 13.05 -1.59 -20.41
CA GLU A 298 12.40 -0.29 -20.59
C GLU A 298 10.98 -0.28 -19.99
N ARG A 299 10.21 -1.35 -20.19
CA ARG A 299 8.86 -1.48 -19.62
C ARG A 299 8.89 -1.56 -18.09
N ALA A 300 9.84 -2.28 -17.52
CA ALA A 300 10.05 -2.36 -16.08
C ALA A 300 10.55 -1.01 -15.52
N HIS A 301 11.48 -0.34 -16.22
CA HIS A 301 12.03 0.96 -15.79
C HIS A 301 10.97 2.07 -15.79
N ARG A 302 10.11 2.14 -16.81
CA ARG A 302 8.98 3.10 -16.80
C ARG A 302 7.95 2.78 -15.72
N GLY A 303 7.95 1.55 -15.20
CA GLY A 303 7.01 1.08 -14.19
C GLY A 303 5.56 1.18 -14.63
N VAL A 304 4.66 0.74 -13.76
CA VAL A 304 3.27 1.19 -13.81
C VAL A 304 3.21 2.43 -12.92
N GLU A 305 3.03 3.59 -13.54
CA GLU A 305 2.79 4.83 -12.82
C GLU A 305 1.41 4.75 -12.16
N PHE A 306 1.40 4.65 -10.83
CA PHE A 306 0.17 4.78 -10.06
C PHE A 306 -0.14 6.27 -9.91
N SER A 307 -1.26 6.71 -10.50
CA SER A 307 -1.72 8.09 -10.44
C SER A 307 -2.90 8.22 -9.48
N CYS A 308 -2.94 9.25 -8.65
CA CYS A 308 -4.10 9.56 -7.82
C CYS A 308 -5.23 10.15 -8.70
N VAL A 309 -5.92 9.29 -9.46
CA VAL A 309 -7.01 9.67 -10.39
C VAL A 309 -6.57 10.81 -11.33
N GLY A 310 -5.32 10.74 -11.82
CA GLY A 310 -4.73 11.74 -12.71
C GLY A 310 -4.31 13.08 -12.08
N MET A 311 -4.44 13.28 -10.75
CA MET A 311 -4.05 14.55 -10.12
C MET A 311 -2.56 14.63 -9.81
N PHE A 312 -1.98 13.57 -9.24
CA PHE A 312 -0.56 13.49 -8.88
C PHE A 312 -0.10 12.04 -8.79
N THR A 313 1.20 11.78 -8.89
CA THR A 313 1.76 10.43 -8.77
C THR A 313 1.81 9.97 -7.31
N ILE A 314 1.34 8.75 -7.06
CA ILE A 314 1.38 8.15 -5.71
C ILE A 314 2.84 7.87 -5.37
N SER A 315 3.35 8.55 -4.36
CA SER A 315 4.74 8.46 -3.92
C SER A 315 4.91 8.95 -2.50
N THR A 316 6.03 8.64 -1.85
CA THR A 316 6.43 9.25 -0.57
C THR A 316 6.52 10.78 -0.64
N ALA A 317 6.82 11.35 -1.81
CA ALA A 317 6.79 12.80 -2.02
C ALA A 317 5.36 13.38 -1.90
N ALA A 318 4.35 12.68 -2.43
CA ALA A 318 2.95 13.09 -2.26
C ALA A 318 2.49 13.05 -0.80
N PHE A 319 3.01 12.09 -0.01
CA PHE A 319 2.80 12.05 1.43
C PHE A 319 3.48 13.23 2.16
N ALA A 320 4.70 13.61 1.78
CA ALA A 320 5.36 14.79 2.33
C ALA A 320 4.54 16.08 2.07
N ASN A 321 3.93 16.19 0.89
CA ASN A 321 3.00 17.29 0.59
C ASN A 321 1.77 17.27 1.51
N LEU A 322 1.20 16.10 1.82
CA LEU A 322 0.11 15.97 2.79
C LEU A 322 0.53 16.49 4.18
N LEU A 323 1.72 16.10 4.66
CA LEU A 323 2.24 16.58 5.94
C LEU A 323 2.46 18.09 5.95
N ASN A 324 2.99 18.65 4.86
CA ASN A 324 3.16 20.10 4.71
C ASN A 324 1.82 20.82 4.78
N VAL A 325 0.78 20.32 4.10
CA VAL A 325 -0.58 20.88 4.17
C VAL A 325 -1.14 20.81 5.59
N CYS A 326 -1.04 19.65 6.25
CA CYS A 326 -1.46 19.48 7.64
C CYS A 326 -0.75 20.47 8.57
N TYR A 327 0.57 20.63 8.42
CA TYR A 327 1.38 21.58 9.19
C TYR A 327 0.96 23.03 8.93
N SER A 328 0.78 23.42 7.66
CA SER A 328 0.30 24.77 7.32
C SER A 328 -1.06 25.08 7.91
N VAL A 329 -2.01 24.13 7.86
CA VAL A 329 -3.34 24.27 8.47
C VAL A 329 -3.23 24.40 9.99
N LEU A 330 -2.40 23.57 10.64
CA LEU A 330 -2.16 23.65 12.07
C LEU A 330 -1.58 25.02 12.46
N MET A 331 -0.53 25.48 11.76
CA MET A 331 0.08 26.79 12.02
C MET A 331 -0.89 27.94 11.75
N PHE A 332 -1.73 27.84 10.73
CA PHE A 332 -2.78 28.82 10.48
C PHE A 332 -3.79 28.87 11.64
N LEU A 333 -4.26 27.71 12.11
CA LEU A 333 -5.18 27.63 13.25
C LEU A 333 -4.56 28.21 14.51
N ILE A 334 -3.29 27.90 14.81
CA ILE A 334 -2.56 28.48 15.94
C ILE A 334 -2.52 30.01 15.81
N ASN A 335 -2.07 30.53 14.67
CA ASN A 335 -1.96 31.98 14.46
C ASN A 335 -3.31 32.72 14.53
N VAL A 336 -4.40 32.10 14.11
CA VAL A 336 -5.75 32.69 14.21
C VAL A 336 -6.27 32.61 15.65
N CYS A 337 -6.05 31.49 16.34
CA CYS A 337 -6.43 31.30 17.74
C CYS A 337 -5.64 32.21 18.69
N ASP A 338 -4.33 32.39 18.48
CA ASP A 338 -3.49 33.31 19.26
C ASP A 338 -3.88 34.78 19.05
N LYS A 339 -4.46 35.12 17.89
CA LYS A 339 -5.02 36.46 17.63
C LYS A 339 -6.42 36.67 18.22
N VAL A 340 -7.04 35.65 18.80
CA VAL A 340 -8.26 35.79 19.59
C VAL A 340 -7.84 36.06 21.03
N ASP A 341 -7.61 37.33 21.35
CA ASP A 341 -7.31 37.79 22.71
C ASP A 341 -8.33 37.20 23.71
N PRO A 342 -7.93 36.35 24.67
CA PRO A 342 -8.82 35.88 25.72
C PRO A 342 -9.38 37.05 26.56
N VAL A 343 -8.70 38.20 26.54
CA VAL A 343 -9.11 39.45 27.17
C VAL A 343 -10.35 40.06 26.49
N LYS A 344 -10.49 39.97 25.16
CA LYS A 344 -11.68 40.48 24.45
C LYS A 344 -12.92 39.62 24.66
N GLN A 345 -12.75 38.29 24.75
CA GLN A 345 -13.86 37.42 25.14
C GLN A 345 -14.27 37.62 26.61
N PHE A 346 -13.31 37.84 27.51
CA PHE A 346 -13.62 38.16 28.90
C PHE A 346 -14.30 39.53 29.03
N GLN A 347 -13.87 40.55 28.28
CA GLN A 347 -14.54 41.86 28.24
C GLN A 347 -15.95 41.82 27.63
N LEU A 348 -16.19 41.01 26.59
CA LEU A 348 -17.53 40.78 26.04
C LEU A 348 -18.45 40.01 27.00
N TRP A 349 -17.88 39.12 27.83
CA TRP A 349 -18.63 38.37 28.84
C TRP A 349 -18.95 39.21 30.10
N VAL A 350 -18.03 40.08 30.51
CA VAL A 350 -18.22 41.01 31.64
C VAL A 350 -19.08 42.22 31.24
N GLY A 351 -19.01 42.69 29.99
CA GLY A 351 -19.81 43.82 29.48
C GLY A 351 -21.26 43.50 29.10
N SER A 352 -21.69 42.23 29.15
CA SER A 352 -23.08 41.81 28.92
C SER A 352 -23.87 41.59 30.22
N LYS A 353 -23.25 41.80 31.38
CA LYS A 353 -23.90 41.82 32.69
C LYS A 353 -23.37 42.99 33.52
N ILE A 354 -23.76 44.20 33.16
CA ILE A 354 -24.10 45.36 34.02
C ILE A 354 -24.65 46.45 33.11
#